data_AF-A0P338-F1
#
_entry.id   AF-A0P338-F1
#
_cell.length_a   1.000
_cell.length_b   1.000
_cell.length_c   1.000
_cell.angle_alpha   90.00
_cell.angle_beta   90.00
_cell.angle_gamma   90.00
#
_symmetry.space_group_name_H-M   'P 1'
#
loop_
_entity.id
_entity.type
_entity.pdbx_description
1 polymer ?
#
loop_
_entity_poly.entity_id
_entity_poly.type
_entity_poly.pdbx_seq_one_letter_code
_entity_poly.pdbx_strand_id
1 'polypeptide(L)'
;MVEMGLRKNASILTDLVSALCRPFNKTSVIERLGKIEDEVKAQERDFYRQANLDEGSVEVQVAILTERINSLTKHFKDVRNDNQSRRGLLKMVAQRRSLLDYTRGKSEERYLDLIKRLGIRR
;
A
#
# COMPACT_ATOMS: atom_id res chain seq x y z
N MET A 1 -12.31 -14.79 63.90
CA MET A 1 -11.69 -15.58 62.80
C MET A 1 -12.52 -15.44 61.52
N VAL A 2 -12.68 -14.22 60.97
CA VAL A 2 -13.42 -13.98 59.71
C VAL A 2 -12.87 -12.73 59.00
N GLU A 3 -11.63 -12.75 58.50
CA GLU A 3 -11.09 -11.65 57.66
C GLU A 3 -10.12 -12.15 56.57
N MET A 4 -10.45 -13.25 55.87
CA MET A 4 -9.62 -13.73 54.74
C MET A 4 -10.40 -13.95 53.43
N GLY A 5 -11.60 -13.35 53.29
CA GLY A 5 -12.50 -13.63 52.17
C GLY A 5 -12.55 -12.61 51.02
N LEU A 6 -12.14 -11.35 51.22
CA LEU A 6 -12.47 -10.27 50.27
C LEU A 6 -11.29 -9.72 49.45
N ARG A 7 -10.05 -10.17 49.68
CA ARG A 7 -8.87 -9.63 48.97
C ARG A 7 -8.56 -10.31 47.62
N LYS A 8 -9.12 -11.48 47.34
CA LYS A 8 -8.82 -12.24 46.11
C LYS A 8 -9.57 -11.71 44.87
N ASN A 9 -10.69 -11.01 45.03
CA ASN A 9 -11.45 -10.45 43.90
C ASN A 9 -10.90 -9.11 43.40
N ALA A 10 -10.19 -8.37 44.25
CA ALA A 10 -9.61 -7.07 43.88
C ALA A 10 -8.41 -7.22 42.93
N SER A 11 -7.56 -8.25 43.12
CA SER A 11 -6.41 -8.46 42.21
C SER A 11 -6.86 -8.95 40.83
N ILE A 12 -7.88 -9.82 40.78
CA ILE A 12 -8.45 -10.32 39.51
C ILE A 12 -9.10 -9.18 38.73
N LEU A 13 -9.75 -8.23 39.42
CA LEU A 13 -10.32 -7.04 38.80
C LEU A 13 -9.26 -6.04 38.33
N THR A 14 -8.16 -5.83 39.06
CA THR A 14 -7.05 -4.98 38.58
C THR A 14 -6.34 -5.59 37.37
N ASP A 15 -6.17 -6.91 37.35
CA ASP A 15 -5.54 -7.62 36.24
C ASP A 15 -6.43 -7.58 34.98
N LEU A 16 -7.75 -7.76 35.12
CA LEU A 16 -8.71 -7.64 34.02
C LEU A 16 -8.84 -6.20 33.49
N VAL A 17 -8.85 -5.20 34.36
CA VAL A 17 -8.93 -3.79 33.94
C VAL A 17 -7.63 -3.35 33.25
N SER A 18 -6.45 -3.84 33.68
CA SER A 18 -5.19 -3.58 32.97
C SER A 18 -5.10 -4.32 31.62
N ALA A 19 -5.69 -5.52 31.52
CA ALA A 19 -5.76 -6.27 30.26
C ALA A 19 -6.70 -5.61 29.24
N LEU A 20 -7.81 -5.04 29.69
CA LEU A 20 -8.76 -4.28 28.87
C LEU A 20 -8.29 -2.85 28.57
N CYS A 21 -7.42 -2.29 29.41
CA CYS A 21 -6.77 -1.00 29.21
C CYS A 21 -5.33 -1.16 28.68
N ARG A 22 -5.07 -2.19 27.85
CA ARG A 22 -3.82 -2.24 27.09
C ARG A 22 -3.86 -1.15 26.03
N PRO A 23 -2.96 -0.14 26.06
CA PRO A 23 -2.87 0.81 24.98
C PRO A 23 -2.56 0.02 23.71
N PHE A 24 -3.38 0.19 22.67
CA PHE A 24 -3.06 -0.35 21.34
C PHE A 24 -1.62 0.04 21.02
N ASN A 25 -0.73 -0.95 20.96
CA ASN A 25 0.68 -0.74 20.67
C ASN A 25 0.79 -0.29 19.21
N LYS A 26 0.61 1.02 18.97
CA LYS A 26 0.62 1.66 17.65
C LYS A 26 1.89 1.28 16.87
N THR A 27 3.00 1.06 17.56
CA THR A 27 4.29 0.63 17.00
C THR A 27 4.18 -0.72 16.29
N SER A 28 3.54 -1.72 16.92
CA SER A 28 3.41 -3.07 16.36
C SER A 28 2.47 -3.16 15.15
N VAL A 29 1.49 -2.26 15.06
CA VAL A 29 0.54 -2.20 13.94
C VAL A 29 1.20 -1.49 12.75
N ILE A 30 1.91 -0.38 12.98
CA ILE A 30 2.63 0.35 11.93
C ILE A 30 3.75 -0.51 11.33
N GLU A 31 4.52 -1.25 12.15
CA GLU A 31 5.55 -2.18 11.65
C GLU A 31 4.99 -3.35 10.86
N ARG A 32 3.84 -3.92 11.27
CA ARG A 32 3.17 -4.98 10.50
C ARG A 32 2.57 -4.47 9.21
N LEU A 33 1.99 -3.28 9.21
CA LEU A 33 1.44 -2.65 8.01
C LEU A 33 2.55 -2.32 6.99
N GLY A 34 3.71 -1.84 7.46
CA GLY A 34 4.87 -1.62 6.60
C GLY A 34 5.41 -2.90 5.96
N LYS A 35 5.49 -4.01 6.72
CA LYS A 35 5.95 -5.31 6.20
C LYS A 35 5.01 -5.88 5.13
N ILE A 36 3.70 -5.75 5.31
CA ILE A 36 2.71 -6.21 4.32
C ILE A 36 2.85 -5.41 3.01
N GLU A 37 3.06 -4.10 3.08
CA GLU A 37 3.25 -3.29 1.87
C GLU A 37 4.51 -3.66 1.08
N ASP A 38 5.60 -3.99 1.76
CA ASP A 38 6.88 -4.30 1.10
C ASP A 38 6.88 -5.72 0.50
N GLU A 39 6.15 -6.65 1.11
CA GLU A 39 5.92 -7.99 0.58
C GLU A 39 5.05 -7.95 -0.69
N VAL A 40 3.98 -7.16 -0.71
CA VAL A 40 3.15 -6.98 -1.91
C VAL A 40 3.94 -6.33 -3.05
N LYS A 41 4.74 -5.29 -2.74
CA LYS A 41 5.64 -4.66 -3.72
C LYS A 41 6.74 -5.61 -4.20
N ALA A 42 7.16 -6.59 -3.39
CA ALA A 42 8.15 -7.59 -3.78
C ALA A 42 7.53 -8.65 -4.70
N GLN A 43 6.33 -9.14 -4.38
CA GLN A 43 5.60 -10.10 -5.21
C GLN A 43 5.26 -9.54 -6.60
N GLU A 44 4.87 -8.26 -6.68
CA GLU A 44 4.67 -7.58 -7.97
C GLU A 44 5.98 -7.51 -8.76
N ARG A 45 7.10 -7.15 -8.11
CA ARG A 45 8.42 -7.10 -8.76
C ARG A 45 8.86 -8.47 -9.30
N ASP A 46 8.64 -9.52 -8.54
CA ASP A 46 9.05 -10.87 -8.91
C ASP A 46 8.21 -11.44 -10.07
N PHE A 47 6.91 -11.13 -10.11
CA PHE A 47 6.05 -11.48 -11.25
C PHE A 47 6.54 -10.85 -12.56
N TYR A 48 7.02 -9.61 -12.52
CA TYR A 48 7.55 -8.93 -13.71
C TYR A 48 9.01 -9.27 -14.04
N ARG A 49 9.83 -9.66 -13.05
CA ARG A 49 11.17 -10.25 -13.28
C ARG A 49 11.08 -11.57 -14.06
N GLN A 50 10.07 -12.41 -13.78
CA GLN A 50 9.85 -13.66 -14.52
C GLN A 50 9.56 -13.43 -16.02
N ALA A 51 9.12 -12.23 -16.40
CA ALA A 51 8.88 -11.85 -17.79
C ALA A 51 10.14 -11.37 -18.54
N ASN A 52 11.34 -11.53 -17.98
CA ASN A 52 12.63 -11.05 -18.55
C ASN A 52 12.65 -9.54 -18.82
N LEU A 53 11.92 -8.74 -18.04
CA LEU A 53 11.94 -7.29 -18.12
C LEU A 53 12.79 -6.76 -16.97
N ASP A 54 13.83 -6.00 -17.28
CA ASP A 54 14.72 -5.41 -16.29
C ASP A 54 13.96 -4.51 -15.31
N GLU A 55 14.37 -4.48 -14.03
CA GLU A 55 13.72 -3.71 -12.97
C GLU A 55 13.67 -2.20 -13.21
N GLY A 56 14.52 -1.70 -14.12
CA GLY A 56 14.55 -0.30 -14.56
C GLY A 56 13.75 -0.02 -15.83
N SER A 57 13.15 -1.04 -16.44
CA SER A 57 12.44 -0.91 -17.71
C SER A 57 11.20 -0.02 -17.57
N VAL A 58 10.91 0.77 -18.60
CA VAL A 58 9.83 1.76 -18.58
C VAL A 58 8.48 1.07 -18.38
N GLU A 59 8.35 -0.12 -18.94
CA GLU A 59 7.21 -1.01 -18.86
C GLU A 59 6.87 -1.39 -17.40
N VAL A 60 7.89 -1.79 -16.64
CA VAL A 60 7.75 -2.16 -15.21
C VAL A 60 7.38 -0.93 -14.37
N GLN A 61 8.02 0.20 -14.62
CA GLN A 61 7.72 1.45 -13.91
C GLN A 61 6.27 1.92 -14.14
N VAL A 62 5.78 1.84 -15.39
CA VAL A 62 4.40 2.20 -15.74
C VAL A 62 3.41 1.24 -15.08
N ALA A 63 3.73 -0.05 -14.98
CA ALA A 63 2.89 -1.04 -14.29
C ALA A 63 2.78 -0.72 -12.80
N ILE A 64 3.90 -0.51 -12.10
CA ILE A 64 3.93 -0.16 -10.67
C ILE A 64 3.14 1.13 -10.40
N LEU A 65 3.34 2.17 -11.22
CA LEU A 65 2.59 3.41 -11.08
C LEU A 65 1.10 3.20 -11.29
N THR A 66 0.71 2.35 -12.24
CA THR A 66 -0.69 2.05 -12.53
C THR A 66 -1.37 1.37 -11.34
N GLU A 67 -0.72 0.40 -10.71
CA GLU A 67 -1.30 -0.27 -9.56
C GLU A 67 -1.41 0.64 -8.34
N ARG A 68 -0.39 1.46 -8.07
CA ARG A 68 -0.45 2.49 -7.02
C ARG A 68 -1.58 3.48 -7.25
N ILE A 69 -1.77 3.94 -8.49
CA ILE A 69 -2.88 4.85 -8.85
C ILE A 69 -4.23 4.17 -8.59
N ASN A 70 -4.39 2.90 -8.97
CA ASN A 70 -5.62 2.14 -8.76
C ASN A 70 -5.92 1.96 -7.26
N SER A 71 -4.91 1.59 -6.47
CA SER A 71 -5.02 1.43 -5.02
C SER A 71 -5.40 2.74 -4.33
N LEU A 72 -4.71 3.84 -4.65
CA LEU A 72 -5.02 5.17 -4.09
C LEU A 72 -6.39 5.69 -4.51
N THR A 73 -6.80 5.43 -5.75
CA THR A 73 -8.14 5.81 -6.23
C THR A 73 -9.24 5.09 -5.44
N LYS A 74 -9.02 3.82 -5.04
CA LYS A 74 -9.92 3.11 -4.14
C LYS A 74 -9.93 3.77 -2.74
N HIS A 75 -8.77 4.09 -2.18
CA HIS A 75 -8.65 4.74 -0.87
C HIS A 75 -9.41 6.08 -0.77
N PHE A 76 -9.39 6.91 -1.83
CA PHE A 76 -10.08 8.19 -1.84
C PHE A 76 -11.61 8.11 -1.89
N LYS A 77 -12.18 6.92 -2.16
CA LYS A 77 -13.63 6.72 -2.04
C LYS A 77 -14.08 6.81 -0.58
N ASP A 78 -13.24 6.32 0.33
CA ASP A 78 -13.52 6.30 1.77
C ASP A 78 -13.02 7.58 2.45
N VAL A 79 -11.87 8.12 2.02
CA VAL A 79 -11.25 9.31 2.63
C VAL A 79 -11.31 10.52 1.68
N ARG A 80 -12.37 11.32 1.80
CA ARG A 80 -12.63 12.46 0.90
C ARG A 80 -11.83 13.73 1.20
N ASN A 81 -11.21 13.89 2.37
CA ASN A 81 -10.54 15.14 2.75
C ASN A 81 -9.00 15.07 2.75
N ASP A 82 -8.41 13.99 2.23
CA ASP A 82 -6.95 13.89 2.13
C ASP A 82 -6.42 14.58 0.86
N ASN A 83 -6.02 15.86 1.02
CA ASN A 83 -5.53 16.68 -0.09
C ASN A 83 -4.03 16.46 -0.36
N GLN A 84 -3.26 16.07 0.65
CA GLN A 84 -1.82 15.79 0.53
C GLN A 84 -1.60 14.54 -0.31
N SER A 85 -2.34 13.46 -0.05
CA SER A 85 -2.25 12.23 -0.83
C SER A 85 -2.78 12.42 -2.25
N ARG A 86 -3.82 13.25 -2.46
CA ARG A 86 -4.28 13.62 -3.82
C ARG A 86 -3.21 14.35 -4.62
N ARG A 87 -2.45 15.24 -4.01
CA ARG A 87 -1.31 15.88 -4.67
C ARG A 87 -0.26 14.85 -5.08
N GLY A 88 0.01 13.86 -4.22
CA GLY A 88 0.85 12.71 -4.55
C GLY A 88 0.33 11.90 -5.74
N LEU A 89 -0.98 11.62 -5.77
CA LEU A 89 -1.65 10.94 -6.89
C LEU A 89 -1.45 11.69 -8.21
N LEU A 90 -1.70 13.00 -8.23
CA LEU A 90 -1.54 13.81 -9.44
C LEU A 90 -0.09 13.78 -9.95
N LYS A 91 0.89 13.78 -9.05
CA LYS A 91 2.32 13.63 -9.41
C LYS A 91 2.59 12.26 -10.05
N MET A 92 2.03 11.18 -9.49
CA MET A 92 2.18 9.82 -10.06
C MET A 92 1.51 9.69 -11.43
N VAL A 93 0.33 10.30 -11.62
CA VAL A 93 -0.37 10.33 -12.92
C VAL A 93 0.47 11.08 -13.96
N ALA A 94 1.04 12.23 -13.60
CA ALA A 94 1.91 13.00 -14.48
C ALA A 94 3.20 12.23 -14.84
N GLN A 95 3.82 11.56 -13.87
CA GLN A 95 5.00 10.73 -14.11
C GLN A 95 4.68 9.57 -15.06
N ARG A 96 3.57 8.86 -14.85
CA ARG A 96 3.12 7.78 -15.75
C ARG A 96 2.90 8.29 -17.17
N ARG A 97 2.28 9.46 -17.32
CA ARG A 97 2.08 10.09 -18.64
C ARG A 97 3.40 10.39 -19.33
N SER A 98 4.37 10.97 -18.62
CA SER A 98 5.71 11.25 -19.16
C SER A 98 6.44 9.98 -19.62
N LEU A 99 6.34 8.87 -18.87
CA LEU A 99 6.91 7.58 -19.25
C LEU A 99 6.24 6.99 -20.49
N LEU A 100 4.91 7.09 -20.60
CA LEU A 100 4.18 6.66 -21.79
C LEU A 100 4.55 7.48 -23.03
N ASP A 101 4.68 8.80 -22.88
CA ASP A 101 5.10 9.69 -23.97
C ASP A 101 6.55 9.39 -24.41
N TYR A 102 7.44 9.06 -23.47
CA TYR A 102 8.79 8.58 -23.77
C TYR A 102 8.79 7.27 -24.57
N THR A 103 8.04 6.25 -24.12
CA THR A 103 7.95 4.96 -24.82
C THR A 103 7.40 5.14 -26.22
N ARG A 104 6.37 5.97 -26.37
CA ARG A 104 5.78 6.31 -27.67
C ARG A 104 6.80 6.93 -28.64
N GLY A 105 7.59 7.90 -28.16
CA GLY A 105 8.63 8.53 -28.98
C GLY A 105 9.78 7.59 -29.39
N LYS A 106 9.98 6.48 -28.65
CA LYS A 106 11.00 5.47 -28.97
C LYS A 106 10.48 4.35 -29.86
N SER A 107 9.28 3.84 -29.60
CA SER A 107 8.65 2.76 -30.36
C SER A 107 7.14 2.77 -30.10
N GLU A 108 6.37 3.01 -31.18
CA GLU A 108 4.91 2.99 -31.11
C GLU A 108 4.38 1.58 -30.80
N GLU A 109 5.03 0.53 -31.31
CA GLU A 109 4.63 -0.86 -31.06
C GLU A 109 4.67 -1.22 -29.57
N ARG A 110 5.77 -0.89 -28.88
CA ARG A 110 5.88 -1.10 -27.44
C ARG A 110 4.85 -0.32 -26.65
N TYR A 111 4.57 0.91 -27.09
CA TYR A 111 3.56 1.76 -26.46
C TYR A 111 2.15 1.15 -26.57
N LEU A 112 1.78 0.65 -27.76
CA LEU A 112 0.48 0.01 -27.99
C LEU A 112 0.34 -1.29 -27.20
N ASP A 113 1.39 -2.12 -27.18
CA ASP A 113 1.40 -3.37 -26.42
C ASP A 113 1.28 -3.08 -24.91
N LEU A 114 2.04 -2.11 -24.39
CA LEU A 114 1.98 -1.71 -22.98
C LEU A 114 0.59 -1.22 -22.57
N ILE A 115 -0.05 -0.38 -23.40
CA ILE A 115 -1.41 0.09 -23.14
C ILE A 115 -2.42 -1.06 -23.15
N LYS A 116 -2.29 -1.97 -24.12
CA LYS A 116 -3.18 -3.13 -24.24
C LYS A 116 -3.06 -4.05 -23.03
N ARG A 117 -1.82 -4.32 -22.57
CA ARG A 117 -1.55 -5.16 -21.39
C ARG A 117 -2.07 -4.55 -20.10
N LEU A 118 -1.89 -3.25 -19.91
CA LEU A 118 -2.26 -2.56 -18.66
C LEU A 118 -3.68 -1.97 -18.67
N GLY A 119 -4.41 -2.04 -19.79
CA GLY A 119 -5.78 -1.54 -19.90
C GLY A 119 -5.93 -0.03 -19.67
N ILE A 120 -4.89 0.76 -19.96
CA ILE A 120 -4.89 2.21 -19.71
C ILE A 120 -5.75 2.91 -20.77
N ARG A 121 -6.80 3.61 -20.34
CA ARG A 121 -7.64 4.45 -21.23
C ARG A 121 -7.02 5.85 -21.38
N ARG A 122 -7.04 6.39 -22.59
CA ARG A 122 -6.52 7.72 -22.95
C ARG A 122 -7.66 8.70 -23.17
#